data_AF-A0AA36DI21-F1
#
_entry.id   AF-A0AA36DI21-F1
#
_cell.length_a   1.000
_cell.length_b   1.000
_cell.length_c   1.000
_cell.angle_alpha   90.00
_cell.angle_beta   90.00
_cell.angle_gamma   90.00
#
_symmetry.space_group_name_H-M   'P 1'
#
loop_
_entity.id
_entity.type
_entity.pdbx_description
1 polymer ?
#
loop_
_entity_poly.entity_id
_entity_poly.type
_entity_poly.pdbx_seq_one_letter_code
_entity_poly.pdbx_strand_id
1 'polypeptide(L)'
;MSQGNERQEQPPSGHHSEDVIRSKALLADLGVEEYDPKVLDLLNDIAYQTATELLNTARSVSTHCGKSSIEVTDVRIASEFLGYNRADGPTRDQITQIAKHTNEQPLPQIRHSNGLKLPNDRFCLLQNNVRWRMDNPPPAKPAAHLGAGDMPTQFRPEQVNAMLKRKAPADDFD
;
A
#
# COMPACT_ATOMS: atom_id res chain seq x y z
N MET A 1 -45.02 5.06 40.42
CA MET A 1 -44.14 5.48 39.30
C MET A 1 -42.74 5.58 39.86
N SER A 2 -42.00 4.46 39.81
CA SER A 2 -40.58 4.41 40.20
C SER A 2 -39.77 5.11 39.13
N GLN A 3 -39.10 6.22 39.47
CA GLN A 3 -38.03 6.73 38.64
C GLN A 3 -36.79 5.88 38.90
N GLY A 4 -36.33 5.22 37.84
CA GLY A 4 -35.08 4.47 37.83
C GLY A 4 -33.92 5.41 38.01
N ASN A 5 -33.14 5.16 39.05
CA ASN A 5 -31.87 5.83 39.31
C ASN A 5 -30.84 5.26 38.33
N GLU A 6 -30.61 5.97 37.23
CA GLU A 6 -29.50 5.70 36.30
C GLU A 6 -28.20 5.94 37.05
N ARG A 7 -27.61 4.85 37.56
CA ARG A 7 -26.25 4.85 38.06
C ARG A 7 -25.34 5.16 36.86
N GLN A 8 -24.82 6.38 36.81
CA GLN A 8 -23.61 6.68 36.05
C GLN A 8 -22.52 5.78 36.60
N GLU A 9 -22.22 4.71 35.87
CA GLU A 9 -21.00 3.92 36.01
C GLU A 9 -19.82 4.85 35.69
N GLN A 10 -19.24 5.46 36.74
CA GLN A 10 -17.93 6.07 36.63
C GLN A 10 -16.94 4.94 36.34
N PRO A 11 -16.19 4.98 35.22
CA PRO A 11 -15.13 4.01 35.00
C PRO A 11 -14.11 4.11 36.14
N PRO A 12 -13.52 2.99 36.56
CA PRO A 12 -12.61 2.97 37.69
C PRO A 12 -11.50 3.98 37.46
N SER A 13 -11.23 4.82 38.47
CA SER A 13 -10.09 5.72 38.53
C SER A 13 -8.80 4.87 38.55
N GLY A 14 -8.44 4.34 37.40
CA GLY A 14 -7.12 3.81 37.15
C GLY A 14 -6.16 4.99 37.28
N HIS A 15 -5.13 4.82 38.09
CA HIS A 15 -4.00 5.73 38.06
C HIS A 15 -3.42 5.64 36.65
N HIS A 16 -3.84 6.53 35.75
CA HIS A 16 -3.26 6.64 34.43
C HIS A 16 -1.78 6.98 34.64
N SER A 17 -0.88 6.24 33.98
CA SER A 17 0.58 6.49 34.09
C SER A 17 0.86 7.97 33.81
N GLU A 18 1.85 8.55 34.51
CA GLU A 18 2.23 9.96 34.31
C GLU A 18 2.48 10.28 32.82
N ASP A 19 3.02 9.33 32.07
CA ASP A 19 3.29 9.45 30.64
C ASP A 19 2.01 9.57 29.80
N VAL A 20 0.94 8.87 30.18
CA VAL A 20 -0.37 8.98 29.52
C VAL A 20 -0.96 10.37 29.74
N ILE A 21 -0.79 10.93 30.94
CA ILE A 21 -1.24 12.29 31.27
C ILE A 21 -0.45 13.32 30.45
N ARG A 22 0.87 13.17 30.31
CA ARG A 22 1.71 14.07 29.50
C ARG A 22 1.41 13.98 28.01
N SER A 23 1.27 12.76 27.48
CA SER A 23 0.93 12.54 26.08
C SER A 23 -0.45 13.11 25.73
N LYS A 24 -1.41 13.05 26.64
CA LYS A 24 -2.71 13.73 26.50
C LYS A 24 -2.57 15.25 26.48
N ALA A 25 -1.74 15.83 27.34
CA ALA A 25 -1.47 17.26 27.32
C ALA A 25 -0.81 17.70 26.00
N LEU A 26 0.13 16.90 25.47
CA LEU A 26 0.78 17.16 24.19
C LEU A 26 -0.22 17.13 23.02
N LEU A 27 -1.16 16.18 23.00
CA LEU A 27 -2.22 16.16 21.98
C LEU A 27 -3.16 17.36 22.08
N ALA A 28 -3.47 17.81 23.30
CA ALA A 28 -4.27 19.01 23.53
C ALA A 28 -3.56 20.28 23.02
N ASP A 29 -2.26 20.40 23.26
CA ASP A 29 -1.43 21.52 22.76
C ASP A 29 -1.37 21.55 21.22
N LEU A 30 -1.48 20.39 20.58
CA LEU A 30 -1.56 20.24 19.12
C LEU A 30 -2.98 20.48 18.55
N GLY A 31 -3.98 20.73 19.41
CA GLY A 31 -5.36 20.96 19.01
C GLY A 31 -6.11 19.69 18.59
N VAL A 32 -5.65 18.51 19.01
CA VAL A 32 -6.33 17.23 18.74
C VAL A 32 -7.26 16.90 19.90
N GLU A 33 -8.56 17.16 19.71
CA GLU A 33 -9.57 17.01 20.76
C GLU A 33 -10.20 15.61 20.84
N GLU A 34 -10.25 14.87 19.71
CA GLU A 34 -10.87 13.54 19.62
C GLU A 34 -9.87 12.51 19.08
N TYR A 35 -9.62 11.45 19.85
CA TYR A 35 -8.73 10.36 19.47
C TYR A 35 -9.13 9.05 20.20
N ASP A 36 -8.82 7.90 19.60
CA ASP A 36 -8.99 6.60 20.25
C ASP A 36 -7.98 6.46 21.41
N PRO A 37 -8.38 6.04 22.62
CA PRO A 37 -7.45 5.81 23.73
C PRO A 37 -6.22 4.96 23.37
N LYS A 38 -6.32 4.02 22.42
CA LYS A 38 -5.19 3.20 21.95
C LYS A 38 -4.07 4.01 21.31
N VAL A 39 -4.36 5.21 20.81
CA VAL A 39 -3.35 6.11 20.22
C VAL A 39 -2.36 6.55 21.29
N LEU A 40 -2.79 6.74 22.54
CA LEU A 40 -1.90 7.11 23.63
C LEU A 40 -0.91 5.99 23.96
N ASP A 41 -1.40 4.75 24.00
CA ASP A 41 -0.57 3.57 24.25
C ASP A 41 0.46 3.40 23.13
N LEU A 42 0.01 3.47 21.86
CA LEU A 42 0.90 3.37 20.70
C LEU A 42 1.93 4.51 20.65
N LEU A 43 1.52 5.74 20.97
CA LEU A 43 2.42 6.90 20.98
C LEU A 43 3.53 6.71 22.01
N ASN A 44 3.17 6.24 23.22
CA ASN A 44 4.14 5.96 24.27
C ASN A 44 5.06 4.79 23.89
N ASP A 45 4.52 3.71 23.32
CA ASP A 45 5.31 2.57 22.85
C ASP A 45 6.36 3.00 21.81
N ILE A 46 5.95 3.82 20.83
CA ILE A 46 6.87 4.38 19.82
C ILE A 46 7.92 5.26 20.50
N ALA A 47 7.53 6.12 21.44
CA ALA A 47 8.48 6.98 22.15
C ALA A 47 9.55 6.17 22.90
N TYR A 48 9.15 5.12 23.62
CA TYR A 48 10.10 4.23 24.31
C TYR A 48 10.97 3.43 23.36
N GLN A 49 10.39 2.91 22.27
CA GLN A 49 11.14 2.19 21.25
C GLN A 49 12.19 3.10 20.61
N THR A 50 11.80 4.30 20.18
CA THR A 50 12.69 5.31 19.59
C THR A 50 13.79 5.74 20.56
N ALA A 51 13.46 6.00 21.83
CA ALA A 51 14.46 6.34 22.84
C ALA A 51 15.46 5.21 23.07
N THR A 52 14.98 3.97 23.13
CA THR A 52 15.82 2.77 23.32
C THR A 52 16.74 2.55 22.12
N GLU A 53 16.21 2.63 20.91
CA GLU A 53 16.98 2.51 19.66
C GLU A 53 18.04 3.61 19.53
N LEU A 54 17.68 4.85 19.86
CA LEU A 54 18.59 5.99 19.87
C LEU A 54 19.74 5.80 20.87
N LEU A 55 19.43 5.42 22.11
CA LEU A 55 20.44 5.21 23.15
C LEU A 55 21.34 4.01 22.86
N ASN A 56 20.82 2.94 22.26
CA ASN A 56 21.62 1.79 21.83
C ASN A 56 22.61 2.19 20.72
N THR A 57 22.16 2.97 19.75
CA THR A 57 23.02 3.52 18.70
C THR A 57 24.06 4.48 19.26
N ALA A 58 23.67 5.38 20.16
CA ALA A 58 24.59 6.31 20.83
C ALA A 58 25.65 5.57 21.68
N ARG A 59 25.27 4.48 22.36
CA ARG A 59 26.22 3.61 23.08
C ARG A 59 27.23 2.96 22.14
N SER A 60 26.80 2.51 20.96
CA SER A 60 27.70 1.98 19.93
C SER A 60 28.72 3.03 19.47
N VAL A 61 28.25 4.26 19.21
CA VAL A 61 29.10 5.41 18.85
C VAL A 61 30.11 5.73 19.96
N SER A 62 29.67 5.81 21.23
CA SER A 62 30.55 6.04 22.38
C SER A 62 31.62 4.95 22.51
N THR A 63 31.24 3.69 22.32
CA THR A 63 32.16 2.54 22.37
C THR A 63 33.20 2.62 21.26
N HIS A 64 32.79 3.02 20.06
CA HIS A 64 33.71 3.23 18.92
C HIS A 64 34.72 4.36 19.21
N CYS A 65 34.32 5.39 19.95
CA CYS A 65 35.20 6.47 20.39
C CYS A 65 36.03 6.14 21.64
N GLY A 66 35.92 4.93 22.20
CA GLY A 66 36.63 4.51 23.41
C GLY A 66 36.16 5.19 24.70
N LYS A 67 34.98 5.83 24.69
CA LYS A 67 34.38 6.50 25.85
C LYS A 67 33.46 5.55 26.61
N SER A 68 33.50 5.59 27.95
CA SER A 68 32.65 4.76 28.83
C SER A 68 31.30 5.40 29.16
N SER A 69 31.18 6.72 28.99
CA SER A 69 29.97 7.51 29.21
C SER A 69 29.44 8.05 27.90
N ILE A 70 28.12 7.97 27.72
CA ILE A 70 27.42 8.55 26.55
C ILE A 70 27.39 10.07 26.68
N GLU A 71 27.90 10.77 25.68
CA GLU A 71 27.87 12.24 25.59
C GLU A 71 26.75 12.74 24.66
N VAL A 72 26.41 14.03 24.78
CA VAL A 72 25.41 14.69 23.92
C VAL A 72 25.79 14.61 22.44
N THR A 73 27.09 14.63 22.12
CA THR A 73 27.58 14.45 20.75
C THR A 73 27.22 13.09 20.18
N ASP A 74 27.28 12.04 21.00
CA ASP A 74 27.01 10.67 20.56
C ASP A 74 25.52 10.49 20.27
N VAL A 75 24.66 11.13 21.06
CA VAL A 75 23.21 11.18 20.82
C VAL A 75 22.87 11.96 19.55
N ARG A 76 23.55 13.08 19.29
CA ARG A 76 23.34 13.85 18.05
C ARG A 76 23.73 13.03 16.82
N ILE A 77 24.90 12.39 16.85
CA ILE A 77 25.36 11.52 15.75
C ILE A 77 24.39 10.35 15.56
N ALA A 78 23.95 9.70 16.64
CA ALA A 78 22.98 8.61 16.57
C ALA A 78 21.63 9.08 15.99
N SER A 79 21.18 10.28 16.34
CA SER A 79 19.93 10.87 15.82
C SER A 79 20.01 11.19 14.33
N GLU A 80 21.15 11.70 13.86
CA GLU A 80 21.42 11.93 12.43
C GLU A 80 21.51 10.60 11.67
N PHE A 81 22.14 9.59 12.25
CA PHE A 81 22.28 8.26 11.65
C PHE A 81 20.94 7.53 11.49
N LEU A 82 20.09 7.56 12.51
CA LEU A 82 18.74 6.98 12.48
C LEU A 82 17.77 7.80 11.63
N GLY A 83 18.12 9.04 11.30
CA GLY A 83 17.33 9.90 10.43
C GLY A 83 16.05 10.45 11.08
N TYR A 84 15.97 10.46 12.42
CA TYR A 84 14.81 11.05 13.12
C TYR A 84 14.66 12.56 12.86
N ASN A 85 15.74 13.25 12.45
CA ASN A 85 15.72 14.67 12.06
C ASN A 85 15.41 14.91 10.56
N ARG A 86 15.00 13.89 9.78
CA ARG A 86 14.69 14.08 8.34
C ARG A 86 13.34 14.75 8.06
N ALA A 87 12.75 15.44 9.04
CA ALA A 87 11.52 16.19 8.87
C ALA A 87 11.64 17.35 7.86
N ASP A 88 12.87 17.76 7.52
CA ASP A 88 13.10 18.66 6.41
C ASP A 88 12.86 17.93 5.09
N GLY A 89 11.66 18.12 4.54
CA GLY A 89 11.36 17.80 3.15
C GLY A 89 12.36 18.44 2.19
N PRO A 90 12.39 18.02 0.91
CA PRO A 90 13.34 18.54 -0.06
C PRO A 90 13.27 20.06 -0.10
N THR A 91 14.43 20.72 -0.03
CA THR A 91 14.49 22.18 0.01
C THR A 91 13.92 22.76 -1.28
N ARG A 92 13.42 24.01 -1.23
CA ARG A 92 12.87 24.68 -2.42
C ARG A 92 13.86 24.69 -3.58
N ASP A 93 15.15 24.81 -3.30
CA ASP A 93 16.20 24.81 -4.31
C ASP A 93 16.34 23.45 -4.99
N GLN A 94 16.25 22.35 -4.24
CA GLN A 94 16.24 20.99 -4.79
C GLN A 94 15.01 20.79 -5.70
N ILE A 95 13.82 21.20 -5.26
CA ILE A 95 12.60 21.12 -6.06
C ILE A 95 12.75 21.96 -7.34
N THR A 96 13.30 23.18 -7.22
CA THR A 96 13.50 24.07 -8.37
C THR A 96 14.50 23.50 -9.37
N GLN A 97 15.57 22.86 -8.90
CA GLN A 97 16.55 22.19 -9.75
C GLN A 97 15.91 21.01 -10.50
N ILE A 98 15.14 20.17 -9.80
CA ILE A 98 14.39 19.06 -10.41
C ILE A 98 13.41 19.61 -11.45
N ALA A 99 12.65 20.66 -11.11
CA ALA A 99 11.70 21.29 -12.01
C ALA A 99 12.38 21.84 -13.27
N LYS A 100 13.53 22.51 -13.15
CA LYS A 100 14.30 22.97 -14.31
C LYS A 100 14.68 21.80 -15.22
N HIS A 101 15.23 20.73 -14.66
CA HIS A 101 15.64 19.56 -15.42
C HIS A 101 14.46 18.86 -16.11
N THR A 102 13.32 18.72 -15.43
CA THR A 102 12.12 18.13 -16.03
C THR A 102 11.50 19.04 -17.10
N ASN A 103 11.50 20.35 -16.87
CA ASN A 103 10.92 21.34 -17.79
C ASN A 103 11.82 21.65 -19.01
N GLU A 104 13.09 21.23 -19.00
CA GLU A 104 13.97 21.30 -20.17
C GLU A 104 13.48 20.42 -21.32
N GLN A 105 12.76 19.34 -21.02
CA GLN A 105 12.17 18.48 -22.04
C GLN A 105 10.91 19.13 -22.62
N PRO A 106 10.88 19.45 -23.93
CA PRO A 106 9.69 20.06 -24.53
C PRO A 106 8.52 19.07 -24.51
N LEU A 107 7.31 19.61 -24.41
CA LEU A 107 6.10 18.81 -24.41
C LEU A 107 5.98 17.98 -25.70
N PRO A 108 5.59 16.69 -25.62
CA PRO A 108 5.34 15.88 -26.80
C PRO A 108 4.24 16.49 -27.67
N GLN A 109 4.38 16.41 -28.99
CA GLN A 109 3.40 16.92 -29.93
C GLN A 109 2.02 16.25 -29.73
N ILE A 110 1.00 17.07 -29.47
CA ILE A 110 -0.39 16.63 -29.33
C ILE A 110 -0.95 16.38 -30.75
N ARG A 111 -1.47 15.18 -31.03
CA ARG A 111 -2.18 14.88 -32.30
C ARG A 111 -3.63 15.31 -32.18
N HIS A 112 -4.24 15.80 -33.26
CA HIS A 112 -5.64 16.27 -33.31
C HIS A 112 -6.71 15.16 -33.21
N SER A 113 -6.37 14.02 -32.62
CA SER A 113 -7.35 12.97 -32.31
C SER A 113 -8.03 13.37 -31.01
N ASN A 114 -9.28 13.81 -31.09
CA ASN A 114 -10.08 14.14 -29.90
C ASN A 114 -10.31 12.86 -29.08
N GLY A 115 -9.50 12.62 -28.04
CA GLY A 115 -9.62 11.43 -27.19
C GLY A 115 -8.44 11.21 -26.24
N LEU A 116 -8.60 10.28 -25.29
CA LEU A 116 -7.56 9.92 -24.33
C LEU A 116 -6.47 9.08 -25.02
N LYS A 117 -5.21 9.50 -24.92
CA LYS A 117 -4.07 8.73 -25.44
C LYS A 117 -3.60 7.75 -24.38
N LEU A 118 -3.95 6.48 -24.55
CA LEU A 118 -3.36 5.40 -23.76
C LEU A 118 -1.87 5.24 -24.13
N PRO A 119 -1.02 4.84 -23.17
CA PRO A 119 0.30 4.26 -23.48
C PRO A 119 0.16 3.09 -24.47
N ASN A 120 1.29 2.64 -25.05
CA ASN A 120 1.26 1.43 -25.87
C ASN A 120 0.67 0.26 -25.07
N ASP A 121 -0.05 -0.66 -25.71
CA ASP A 121 -0.75 -1.80 -25.09
C ASP A 121 0.14 -2.58 -24.10
N ARG A 122 1.44 -2.70 -24.41
CA ARG A 122 2.45 -3.34 -23.53
C ARG A 122 2.72 -2.59 -22.21
N PHE A 123 2.47 -1.28 -22.18
CA PHE A 123 2.54 -0.42 -21.00
C PHE A 123 1.15 -0.23 -20.37
N CYS A 124 0.10 -0.82 -20.94
CA CYS A 124 -1.22 -0.90 -20.33
C CYS A 124 -1.32 -2.19 -19.52
N LEU A 125 -1.87 -2.11 -18.32
CA LEU A 125 -2.10 -3.26 -17.43
C LEU A 125 -3.32 -4.08 -17.89
N LEU A 126 -3.31 -4.57 -19.13
CA LEU A 126 -4.41 -5.32 -19.74
C LEU A 126 -4.22 -6.84 -19.61
N GLN A 127 -3.01 -7.28 -19.28
CA GLN A 127 -2.71 -8.69 -19.08
C GLN A 127 -3.17 -9.18 -17.71
N ASN A 128 -3.59 -10.44 -17.65
CA ASN A 128 -3.99 -11.08 -16.40
C ASN A 128 -2.74 -11.26 -15.49
N ASN A 129 -2.55 -10.35 -14.54
CA ASN A 129 -1.41 -10.36 -13.60
C ASN A 129 -1.51 -11.46 -12.53
N VAL A 130 -2.61 -12.21 -12.53
CA VAL A 130 -2.84 -13.36 -11.65
C VAL A 130 -3.24 -14.57 -12.48
N ARG A 131 -2.57 -15.68 -12.24
CA ARG A 131 -2.97 -17.01 -12.73
C ARG A 131 -3.25 -17.87 -11.51
N TRP A 132 -4.51 -18.18 -11.29
CA TRP A 132 -4.91 -19.15 -10.27
C TRP A 132 -4.25 -20.49 -10.59
N ARG A 133 -3.38 -20.96 -9.68
CA ARG A 133 -2.84 -22.31 -9.72
C ARG A 133 -3.95 -23.23 -9.27
N MET A 134 -4.36 -24.15 -10.13
CA MET A 134 -5.14 -25.31 -9.70
C MET A 134 -4.11 -26.33 -9.20
N ASP A 135 -4.11 -26.66 -7.91
CA ASP A 135 -3.16 -27.61 -7.29
C ASP A 135 -3.40 -29.07 -7.72
N ASN A 136 -4.43 -29.32 -8.55
CA ASN A 136 -4.63 -30.59 -9.21
C ASN A 136 -5.37 -30.36 -10.53
N PRO A 137 -4.70 -30.23 -11.68
CA PRO A 137 -5.42 -30.27 -12.95
C PRO A 137 -6.16 -31.61 -13.02
N PRO A 138 -7.46 -31.66 -13.37
CA PRO A 138 -8.12 -32.93 -13.62
C PRO A 138 -7.30 -33.68 -14.67
N PRO A 139 -7.13 -35.01 -14.55
CA PRO A 139 -6.30 -35.78 -15.47
C PRO A 139 -6.75 -35.43 -16.88
N ALA A 140 -5.82 -34.86 -17.67
CA ALA A 140 -6.07 -34.59 -19.07
C ALA A 140 -6.54 -35.90 -19.67
N LYS A 141 -7.81 -35.97 -20.10
CA LYS A 141 -8.27 -37.07 -20.92
C LYS A 141 -7.26 -37.15 -22.07
N PRO A 142 -6.62 -38.30 -22.30
CA PRO A 142 -5.65 -38.40 -23.37
C PRO A 142 -6.36 -37.93 -24.63
N ALA A 143 -5.83 -36.86 -25.22
CA ALA A 143 -6.21 -36.44 -26.55
C ALA A 143 -6.06 -37.69 -27.40
N ALA A 144 -7.18 -38.22 -27.88
CA ALA A 144 -7.16 -39.27 -28.87
C ALA A 144 -6.27 -38.77 -30.00
N HIS A 145 -5.27 -39.58 -30.29
CA HIS A 145 -4.26 -39.42 -31.34
C HIS A 145 -4.92 -39.13 -32.71
N LEU A 146 -5.33 -37.90 -32.97
CA LEU A 146 -5.58 -37.48 -34.34
C LEU A 146 -4.27 -36.85 -34.80
N GLY A 147 -3.55 -37.65 -35.58
CA GLY A 147 -2.23 -37.38 -36.07
C GLY A 147 -2.13 -36.04 -36.78
N ALA A 148 -0.90 -35.54 -36.85
CA ALA A 148 -0.51 -34.45 -37.72
C ALA A 148 -1.05 -34.67 -39.14
N GLY A 149 -1.95 -33.79 -39.59
CA GLY A 149 -2.49 -33.80 -40.94
C GLY A 149 -3.58 -32.73 -41.10
N ASP A 150 -3.21 -31.64 -41.80
CA ASP A 150 -4.06 -30.63 -42.45
C ASP A 150 -5.36 -30.16 -41.75
N MET A 151 -5.33 -28.92 -41.26
CA MET A 151 -6.55 -28.12 -41.11
C MET A 151 -6.94 -27.59 -42.50
N PRO A 152 -8.14 -27.91 -43.04
CA PRO A 152 -8.58 -27.28 -44.28
C PRO A 152 -8.94 -25.82 -44.01
N THR A 153 -8.08 -24.94 -44.49
CA THR A 153 -8.39 -23.52 -44.71
C THR A 153 -9.63 -23.45 -45.60
N GLN A 154 -10.70 -22.83 -45.11
CA GLN A 154 -11.95 -22.48 -45.82
C GLN A 154 -13.09 -23.52 -45.78
N PHE A 155 -14.09 -23.24 -44.92
CA PHE A 155 -15.40 -23.90 -44.99
C PHE A 155 -16.12 -23.49 -46.28
N ARG A 156 -16.65 -24.47 -47.03
CA ARG A 156 -17.41 -24.22 -48.26
C ARG A 156 -18.77 -23.58 -47.91
N PRO A 157 -19.25 -22.60 -48.71
CA PRO A 157 -20.47 -21.85 -48.41
C PRO A 157 -21.73 -22.72 -48.28
N GLU A 158 -21.77 -23.91 -48.91
CA GLU A 158 -22.87 -24.87 -48.73
C GLU A 158 -22.98 -25.42 -47.31
N GLN A 159 -21.85 -25.65 -46.64
CA GLN A 159 -21.83 -26.19 -45.28
C GLN A 159 -22.34 -25.16 -44.26
N VAL A 160 -22.10 -23.87 -44.54
CA VAL A 160 -22.59 -22.75 -43.73
C VAL A 160 -24.11 -22.61 -43.88
N ASN A 161 -24.63 -22.68 -45.11
CA ASN A 161 -26.09 -22.62 -45.35
C ASN A 161 -26.85 -23.82 -44.75
N ALA A 162 -26.24 -25.00 -44.69
CA ALA A 162 -26.81 -26.18 -44.05
C ALA A 162 -26.86 -26.08 -42.52
N MET A 163 -25.96 -25.29 -41.91
CA MET A 163 -26.00 -25.01 -40.47
C MET A 163 -27.06 -23.96 -40.12
N LEU A 164 -27.22 -22.91 -40.93
CA LEU A 164 -28.25 -21.88 -40.68
C LEU A 164 -29.68 -22.37 -40.91
N LYS A 165 -29.89 -23.40 -41.75
CA LYS A 165 -31.23 -23.96 -42.01
C LYS A 165 -31.72 -24.97 -40.97
N ARG A 166 -30.90 -25.35 -39.99
CA ARG A 166 -31.38 -26.22 -38.91
C ARG A 166 -32.31 -25.41 -38.00
N LYS A 167 -33.60 -25.76 -38.01
CA LYS A 167 -34.58 -25.23 -37.06
C LYS A 167 -34.11 -25.56 -35.64
N ALA A 168 -33.97 -24.55 -34.79
CA ALA A 168 -33.67 -24.75 -33.38
C ALA A 168 -34.73 -25.68 -32.76
N PRO A 169 -34.33 -26.66 -31.92
CA PRO A 169 -35.30 -27.47 -31.19
C PRO A 169 -36.16 -26.53 -30.34
N ALA A 170 -37.48 -26.69 -30.42
CA ALA A 170 -38.41 -25.90 -29.64
C ALA A 170 -38.14 -26.12 -28.16
N ASP A 171 -38.08 -25.03 -27.41
CA ASP A 171 -37.91 -25.00 -25.97
C ASP A 171 -39.05 -25.80 -25.29
N ASP A 172 -38.69 -26.87 -24.57
CA ASP A 172 -39.52 -27.47 -23.52
C ASP A 172 -39.34 -26.61 -22.25
N PHE A 173 -40.21 -25.62 -22.07
CA PHE A 173 -40.50 -25.04 -20.75
C PHE A 173 -41.97 -25.31 -20.43
N ASP A 174 -42.22 -26.39 -19.69
CA ASP A 174 -43.38 -26.56 -18.80
C ASP A 174 -42.88 -26.61 -17.35
#